data_AF-A0A937HYY8-F1
#
_entry.id   AF-A0A937HYY8-F1
#
_cell.length_a   1.000
_cell.length_b   1.000
_cell.length_c   1.000
_cell.angle_alpha   90.00
_cell.angle_beta   90.00
_cell.angle_gamma   90.00
#
_symmetry.space_group_name_H-M   'P 1'
#
loop_
_entity.id
_entity.type
_entity.pdbx_description
1 polymer ?
#
loop_
_entity_poly.entity_id
_entity_poly.type
_entity_poly.pdbx_seq_one_letter_code
_entity_poly.pdbx_strand_id
1 'polypeptide(L)'
;MAQPMPLATLLTAMPWTQSRALQLPDQLGEGLDRDTLLAGLQRLIACGGVLAVVMFGSRAQGTARNDSDLDLAVICKEQELTSQQRTQRWRTYRNAIGPLGCGVDLVLQGQGDAARLACS
;
A
#
# COMPACT_ATOMS: atom_id res chain seq x y z
N MET A 1 23.43 32.66 23.86
CA MET A 1 22.79 31.44 24.38
C MET A 1 21.68 31.08 23.40
N ALA A 2 21.93 30.13 22.50
CA ALA A 2 20.92 29.69 21.54
C ALA A 2 20.01 28.67 22.24
N GLN A 3 18.70 28.94 22.29
CA GLN A 3 17.72 27.96 22.78
C GLN A 3 17.74 26.73 21.86
N PRO A 4 17.68 25.50 22.41
CA PRO A 4 17.46 24.31 21.59
C PRO A 4 16.05 24.38 20.98
N MET A 5 15.97 24.32 19.66
CA MET A 5 14.68 24.18 18.98
C MET A 5 14.03 22.85 19.37
N PRO A 6 12.71 22.82 19.64
CA PRO A 6 12.02 21.57 19.93
C PRO A 6 12.06 20.66 18.70
N LEU A 7 12.37 19.40 18.94
CA LEU A 7 12.48 18.28 17.99
C LEU A 7 11.11 17.87 17.40
N ALA A 8 10.23 18.83 17.12
CA ALA A 8 8.83 18.60 16.80
C ALA A 8 8.42 18.94 15.35
N THR A 9 9.30 19.52 14.52
CA THR A 9 8.85 20.24 13.32
C THR A 9 9.37 19.73 11.98
N LEU A 10 9.75 18.46 11.86
CA LEU A 10 9.92 17.81 10.54
C LEU A 10 9.53 16.33 10.59
N LEU A 11 8.35 16.02 11.16
CA LEU A 11 7.67 14.80 10.75
C LEU A 11 7.07 15.11 9.38
N THR A 12 7.81 14.80 8.31
CA THR A 12 7.20 14.52 7.00
C THR A 12 6.08 13.53 7.31
N ALA A 13 4.84 14.00 7.31
CA ALA A 13 3.72 13.24 7.84
C ALA A 13 3.54 12.01 6.95
N MET A 14 4.11 10.88 7.35
CA MET A 14 4.01 9.61 6.62
C MET A 14 2.53 9.24 6.58
N PRO A 15 1.83 9.45 5.46
CA PRO A 15 0.36 9.46 5.47
C PRO A 15 -0.23 8.08 5.76
N TRP A 16 0.57 7.02 5.54
CA TRP A 16 0.23 5.64 5.86
C TRP A 16 0.33 5.29 7.36
N THR A 17 0.87 6.17 8.21
CA THR A 17 0.86 5.99 9.67
C THR A 17 -0.48 6.36 10.31
N GLN A 18 -1.34 7.07 9.56
CA GLN A 18 -2.68 7.43 10.02
C GLN A 18 -3.71 6.47 9.42
N SER A 19 -4.50 5.85 10.29
CA SER A 19 -5.63 5.04 9.84
C SER A 19 -6.66 5.93 9.13
N ARG A 20 -7.07 5.53 7.93
CA ARG A 20 -8.08 6.21 7.12
C ARG A 20 -9.05 5.19 6.56
N ALA A 21 -10.28 5.61 6.32
CA ALA A 21 -11.23 4.81 5.57
C ALA A 21 -10.64 4.51 4.18
N LEU A 22 -10.89 3.30 3.67
CA LEU A 22 -10.48 2.92 2.34
C LEU A 22 -11.25 3.77 1.31
N GLN A 23 -10.54 4.68 0.65
CA GLN A 23 -11.08 5.54 -0.40
C GLN A 23 -10.47 5.12 -1.72
N LEU A 24 -11.30 4.66 -2.65
CA LEU A 24 -10.90 4.38 -4.02
C LEU A 24 -11.31 5.54 -4.93
N PRO A 25 -10.51 5.86 -5.95
CA PRO A 25 -10.92 6.76 -7.02
C PRO A 25 -12.28 6.35 -7.61
N ASP A 26 -13.03 7.34 -8.11
CA ASP A 26 -14.30 7.09 -8.79
C ASP A 26 -14.09 6.35 -10.12
N GLN A 27 -12.95 6.59 -10.78
CA GLN A 27 -12.56 5.95 -12.03
C GLN A 27 -11.21 5.25 -11.88
N LEU A 28 -11.18 3.94 -12.11
CA LEU A 28 -9.99 3.09 -12.03
C LEU A 28 -9.39 2.74 -13.40
N GLY A 29 -9.96 3.30 -14.48
CA GLY A 29 -9.74 2.86 -15.85
C GLY A 29 -10.62 1.66 -16.23
N GLU A 30 -10.65 1.32 -17.51
CA GLU A 30 -11.35 0.13 -18.00
C GLU A 30 -10.70 -1.16 -17.49
N GLY A 31 -11.47 -2.26 -17.50
CA GLY A 31 -10.98 -3.60 -17.17
C GLY A 31 -10.79 -3.91 -15.68
N LEU A 32 -11.05 -2.96 -14.77
CA LEU A 32 -11.03 -3.18 -13.33
C LEU A 32 -12.36 -2.80 -12.68
N ASP A 33 -13.03 -3.79 -12.11
CA ASP A 33 -14.27 -3.57 -11.36
C ASP A 33 -13.98 -3.01 -9.96
N ARG A 34 -14.62 -1.87 -9.64
CA ARG A 34 -14.38 -1.14 -8.39
C ARG A 34 -14.84 -1.91 -7.16
N ASP A 35 -15.98 -2.59 -7.23
CA ASP A 35 -16.54 -3.31 -6.10
C ASP A 35 -15.73 -4.58 -5.81
N THR A 36 -15.28 -5.27 -6.87
CA THR A 36 -14.36 -6.41 -6.78
C THR A 36 -13.03 -5.99 -6.17
N LEU A 37 -12.45 -4.85 -6.61
CA LEU A 37 -11.25 -4.30 -6.00
C LEU A 37 -11.48 -3.98 -4.51
N LEU A 38 -12.56 -3.29 -4.18
CA LEU A 38 -12.89 -2.89 -2.82
C LEU A 38 -12.97 -4.12 -1.90
N ALA A 39 -13.68 -5.17 -2.32
CA ALA A 39 -13.78 -6.42 -1.58
C ALA A 39 -12.42 -7.12 -1.42
N GLY A 40 -11.57 -7.09 -2.45
CA GLY A 40 -10.21 -7.62 -2.41
C GLY A 40 -9.31 -6.89 -1.43
N LEU A 41 -9.35 -5.56 -1.43
CA LEU A 41 -8.58 -4.72 -0.51
C LEU A 41 -9.06 -4.87 0.93
N GLN A 42 -10.36 -5.03 1.17
CA GLN A 42 -10.88 -5.32 2.52
C GLN A 42 -10.32 -6.64 3.07
N ARG A 43 -10.26 -7.71 2.27
CA ARG A 43 -9.64 -8.98 2.66
C ARG A 43 -8.14 -8.82 2.91
N LEU A 44 -7.44 -8.06 2.07
CA LEU A 44 -6.03 -7.77 2.24
C LEU A 44 -5.75 -7.02 3.55
N ILE A 45 -6.48 -5.95 3.84
CA ILE A 45 -6.30 -5.14 5.05
C ILE A 45 -6.57 -5.96 6.32
N ALA A 46 -7.51 -6.92 6.26
CA ALA A 46 -7.79 -7.82 7.36
C ALA A 46 -6.71 -8.88 7.61
N CYS A 47 -5.74 -9.05 6.69
CA CYS A 47 -4.68 -10.04 6.84
C CYS A 47 -3.73 -9.68 7.99
N GLY A 48 -3.34 -10.69 8.78
CA GLY A 48 -2.32 -10.55 9.81
C GLY A 48 -1.02 -9.99 9.26
N GLY A 49 -0.43 -9.04 9.99
CA GLY A 49 0.84 -8.40 9.63
C GLY A 49 0.72 -7.20 8.69
N VAL A 50 -0.45 -6.91 8.11
CA VAL A 50 -0.67 -5.67 7.35
C VAL A 50 -0.81 -4.49 8.31
N LEU A 51 -0.02 -3.44 8.08
CA LEU A 51 -0.12 -2.15 8.76
C LEU A 51 -0.89 -1.15 7.89
N ALA A 52 -0.52 -1.04 6.61
CA ALA A 52 -1.16 -0.16 5.66
C ALA A 52 -1.12 -0.74 4.24
N VAL A 53 -2.07 -0.34 3.41
CA VAL A 53 -2.09 -0.61 1.97
C VAL A 53 -2.13 0.73 1.25
N VAL A 54 -1.22 0.92 0.31
CA VAL A 54 -1.09 2.14 -0.49
C VAL A 54 -1.28 1.76 -1.95
N MET A 55 -2.24 2.40 -2.61
CA MET A 55 -2.43 2.30 -4.05
C MET A 55 -1.67 3.45 -4.73
N PHE A 56 -0.93 3.15 -5.78
CA PHE A 56 -0.18 4.15 -6.54
C PHE A 56 -0.29 3.86 -8.05
N GLY A 57 0.49 4.58 -8.86
CA GLY A 57 0.49 4.39 -10.31
C GLY A 57 -0.75 4.95 -11.03
N SER A 58 -0.95 4.52 -12.27
CA SER A 58 -1.95 5.11 -13.18
C SER A 58 -3.39 4.85 -12.73
N ARG A 59 -3.68 3.67 -12.17
CA ARG A 59 -5.02 3.33 -11.65
C ARG A 59 -5.38 4.16 -10.42
N ALA A 60 -4.40 4.50 -9.57
CA ALA A 60 -4.61 5.42 -8.45
C ALA A 60 -4.87 6.86 -8.87
N GLN A 61 -4.30 7.26 -10.00
CA GLN A 61 -4.42 8.61 -10.56
C GLN A 61 -5.61 8.77 -11.52
N GLY A 62 -6.33 7.68 -11.84
CA GLY A 62 -7.42 7.69 -12.83
C GLY A 62 -6.93 7.86 -14.27
N THR A 63 -5.63 7.67 -14.54
CA THR A 63 -5.00 7.82 -15.87
C THR A 63 -4.69 6.48 -16.54
N ALA A 64 -5.19 5.38 -15.97
CA ALA A 64 -4.95 4.03 -16.46
C ALA A 64 -5.59 3.74 -17.81
N ARG A 65 -4.88 2.94 -18.61
CA ARG A 65 -5.39 2.30 -19.83
C ARG A 65 -5.93 0.92 -19.50
N ASN A 66 -6.65 0.30 -20.44
CA ASN A 66 -7.23 -1.03 -20.27
C ASN A 66 -6.17 -2.12 -19.93
N ASP A 67 -4.96 -1.98 -20.48
CA ASP A 67 -3.83 -2.89 -20.24
C ASP A 67 -2.99 -2.54 -19.00
N SER A 68 -3.37 -1.53 -18.22
CA SER A 68 -2.59 -1.12 -17.05
C SER A 68 -2.76 -2.09 -15.88
N ASP A 69 -1.66 -2.40 -15.22
CA ASP A 69 -1.67 -3.19 -13.98
C ASP A 69 -2.13 -2.35 -12.78
N LEU A 70 -2.43 -3.04 -11.67
CA LEU A 70 -2.74 -2.42 -10.40
C LEU A 70 -1.50 -2.43 -9.50
N ASP A 71 -0.97 -1.25 -9.18
CA ASP A 71 0.16 -1.10 -8.27
C ASP A 71 -0.29 -0.95 -6.81
N LEU A 72 0.19 -1.85 -5.94
CA LEU A 72 -0.08 -1.85 -4.51
C LEU A 72 1.20 -2.00 -3.70
N ALA A 73 1.39 -1.12 -2.73
CA ALA A 73 2.39 -1.26 -1.68
C ALA A 73 1.71 -1.67 -0.38
N VAL A 74 2.17 -2.78 0.22
CA VAL A 74 1.73 -3.24 1.53
C VAL A 74 2.84 -2.98 2.54
N ILE A 75 2.55 -2.10 3.48
CA ILE A 75 3.42 -1.85 4.63
C ILE A 75 3.06 -2.86 5.71
N CYS A 76 4.05 -3.63 6.13
CA CYS A 76 3.92 -4.65 7.17
C CYS A 76 4.22 -4.06 8.56
N LYS A 77 3.66 -4.69 9.60
CA LYS A 77 3.86 -4.28 11.01
C LYS A 77 5.30 -4.47 11.48
N GLU A 78 6.08 -5.34 10.87
CA GLU A 78 7.49 -5.58 11.18
C GLU A 78 8.35 -4.43 10.66
N GLN A 79 9.44 -4.12 11.36
CA GLN A 79 10.37 -3.08 10.93
C GLN A 79 11.00 -3.39 9.57
N GLU A 80 11.41 -4.65 9.40
CA GLU A 80 12.03 -5.18 8.19
C GLU A 80 11.46 -6.59 7.92
N LEU A 81 11.44 -6.98 6.65
CA LEU A 81 10.99 -8.31 6.24
C LEU A 81 12.17 -9.13 5.71
N THR A 82 12.37 -10.32 6.27
CA THR A 82 13.28 -11.30 5.67
C THR A 82 12.77 -11.75 4.31
N SER A 83 13.65 -12.26 3.46
CA SER A 83 13.26 -12.76 2.13
C SER A 83 12.20 -13.86 2.20
N GLN A 84 12.28 -14.76 3.19
CA GLN A 84 11.28 -15.81 3.39
C GLN A 84 9.92 -15.23 3.81
N GLN A 85 9.89 -14.28 4.74
CA GLN A 85 8.65 -13.60 5.15
C GLN A 85 8.02 -12.86 3.98
N ARG A 86 8.83 -12.17 3.17
CA ARG A 86 8.37 -11.42 2.00
C ARG A 86 7.68 -12.35 1.00
N THR A 87 8.31 -13.47 0.65
CA THR A 87 7.72 -14.45 -0.28
C THR A 87 6.42 -15.06 0.26
N GLN A 88 6.41 -15.49 1.53
CA GLN A 88 5.22 -16.13 2.12
C GLN A 88 4.04 -15.14 2.22
N ARG A 89 4.31 -13.90 2.64
CA ARG A 89 3.29 -12.87 2.76
C ARG A 89 2.83 -12.37 1.43
N TRP A 90 3.73 -12.19 0.47
CA TRP A 90 3.36 -11.81 -0.89
C TRP A 90 2.33 -12.80 -1.45
N ARG A 91 2.57 -14.11 -1.30
CA ARG A 91 1.63 -15.15 -1.73
C ARG A 91 0.30 -15.05 -0.97
N THR A 92 0.35 -14.90 0.35
CA THR A 92 -0.86 -14.78 1.20
C THR A 92 -1.70 -13.57 0.81
N TYR A 93 -1.08 -12.41 0.65
CA TYR A 93 -1.71 -11.14 0.34
C TYR A 93 -2.22 -11.11 -1.11
N ARG A 94 -1.45 -11.63 -2.06
CA ARG A 94 -1.89 -11.77 -3.45
C ARG A 94 -3.12 -12.67 -3.58
N ASN A 95 -3.17 -13.76 -2.81
CA ASN A 95 -4.32 -14.66 -2.76
C ASN A 95 -5.53 -13.99 -2.09
N ALA A 96 -5.32 -13.19 -1.04
CA ALA A 96 -6.40 -12.48 -0.35
C ALA A 96 -7.10 -11.45 -1.26
N ILE A 97 -6.34 -10.76 -2.12
CA ILE A 97 -6.91 -9.84 -3.13
C ILE A 97 -7.86 -10.60 -4.06
N GLY A 98 -7.43 -11.77 -4.54
CA GLY A 98 -8.18 -12.59 -5.50
C GLY A 98 -8.00 -12.13 -6.96
N PRO A 99 -8.83 -12.64 -7.88
CA PRO A 99 -8.81 -12.24 -9.28
C PRO A 99 -9.46 -10.86 -9.46
N LEU A 100 -8.79 -9.97 -10.21
CA LEU A 100 -9.27 -8.60 -10.48
C LEU A 100 -9.49 -8.30 -11.98
N GLY A 101 -9.15 -9.23 -12.88
CA GLY A 101 -9.22 -9.03 -14.33
C GLY A 101 -8.00 -8.31 -14.93
N CYS A 102 -7.13 -7.71 -14.11
CA CYS A 102 -5.84 -7.13 -14.51
C CYS A 102 -4.67 -7.75 -13.75
N GLY A 103 -3.43 -7.47 -14.18
CA GLY A 103 -2.24 -7.76 -13.39
C GLY A 103 -2.21 -6.93 -12.11
N VAL A 104 -1.49 -7.43 -11.11
CA VAL A 104 -1.35 -6.78 -9.80
C VAL A 104 0.11 -6.81 -9.41
N ASP A 105 0.71 -5.64 -9.41
CA ASP A 105 2.08 -5.42 -8.97
C ASP A 105 2.08 -5.10 -7.48
N LEU A 106 2.34 -6.13 -6.70
CA LEU A 106 2.30 -6.09 -5.25
C LEU A 106 3.73 -6.01 -4.69
N VAL A 107 4.06 -4.88 -4.05
CA VAL A 107 5.31 -4.70 -3.30
C VAL A 107 5.05 -4.72 -1.81
N LEU A 108 5.89 -5.42 -1.05
CA LEU A 108 5.80 -5.50 0.41
C LEU A 108 7.02 -4.84 1.03
N GLN A 109 6.82 -4.05 2.08
CA GLN A 109 7.91 -3.48 2.88
C GLN A 109 7.61 -3.58 4.38
N GLY A 110 8.65 -3.69 5.20
CA GLY A 110 8.52 -3.43 6.63
C GLY A 110 8.31 -1.94 6.90
N GLN A 111 7.71 -1.58 8.03
CA GLN A 111 7.43 -0.17 8.35
C GLN A 111 8.70 0.69 8.47
N GLY A 112 9.82 0.11 8.89
CA GLY A 112 11.10 0.81 9.00
C GLY A 112 11.73 1.07 7.64
N ASP A 113 11.70 0.05 6.76
CA ASP A 113 12.10 0.21 5.36
C ASP A 113 11.24 1.25 4.64
N ALA A 114 9.92 1.19 4.83
CA ALA A 114 8.98 2.13 4.23
C ALA A 114 9.21 3.57 4.71
N ALA A 115 9.49 3.77 6.00
CA ALA A 115 9.83 5.08 6.55
C ALA A 115 11.11 5.66 5.95
N ARG A 116 12.15 4.82 5.77
CA ARG A 116 13.39 5.25 5.11
C ARG A 116 13.16 5.68 3.66
N LEU A 117 12.37 4.91 2.91
CA LEU A 117 12.02 5.23 1.51
C LEU A 117 11.13 6.48 1.39
N ALA A 118 10.29 6.77 2.39
CA ALA A 118 9.43 7.94 2.37
C ALA A 118 10.16 9.26 2.74
N CYS A 119 11.32 9.15 3.40
CA CYS A 119 12.12 10.29 3.83
C CYS A 119 13.35 10.55 2.95
N SER A 120 13.59 9.72 1.92
CA SER A 120 14.66 9.89 0.93
C SER A 120 14.22 10.79 -0.22
#